data_AF-A0A836RCW7-F1
#
_entry.id   AF-A0A836RCW7-F1
#
_cell.length_a   1.000
_cell.length_b   1.000
_cell.length_c   1.000
_cell.angle_alpha   90.00
_cell.angle_beta   90.00
_cell.angle_gamma   90.00
#
_symmetry.space_group_name_H-M   'P 1'
#
loop_
_entity.id
_entity.type
_entity.pdbx_description
1 polymer ?
#
loop_
_entity_poly.entity_id
_entity_poly.type
_entity_poly.pdbx_seq_one_letter_code
_entity_poly.pdbx_strand_id
1 'polypeptide(L)'
;MEGVNVLFIPVGGTYTIGPRRAKEIVMALEPDITIPMHYWTPYIKLPLRPIDEFASLFDRVKYLKKDTINIEKDRLSKKGEILIFEL
;
A
#
# COMPACT_ATOMS: atom_id res chain seq x y z
N MET A 1 -0.64 22.37 7.24
CA MET A 1 -0.86 21.41 6.13
C MET A 1 -1.79 20.34 6.65
N GLU A 2 -2.90 20.08 5.96
CA GLU A 2 -3.74 18.92 6.26
C GLU A 2 -2.97 17.64 5.89
N GLY A 3 -3.02 16.62 6.76
CA GLY A 3 -2.30 15.36 6.59
C GLY A 3 -2.90 14.47 5.49
N VAL A 4 -2.18 13.41 5.11
CA VAL A 4 -2.67 12.43 4.13
C VAL A 4 -3.52 11.39 4.83
N ASN A 5 -4.80 11.25 4.47
CA ASN A 5 -5.64 10.19 5.04
C ASN A 5 -5.49 8.85 4.31
N VAL A 6 -5.47 8.89 2.97
CA VAL A 6 -5.36 7.70 2.12
C VAL A 6 -4.23 7.88 1.13
N LEU A 7 -3.28 6.95 1.13
CA LEU A 7 -2.10 6.97 0.28
C LEU A 7 -2.11 5.78 -0.68
N PHE A 8 -2.13 6.06 -1.99
CA PHE A 8 -1.82 5.07 -3.02
C PHE A 8 -0.34 5.20 -3.37
N ILE A 9 0.42 4.10 -3.30
CA ILE A 9 1.88 4.16 -3.46
C ILE A 9 2.41 2.99 -4.30
N PRO A 10 3.20 3.23 -5.36
CA PRO A 10 3.83 2.15 -6.11
C PRO A 10 4.97 1.52 -5.28
N VAL A 11 5.13 0.20 -5.37
CA VAL A 11 6.13 -0.54 -4.56
C VAL A 11 7.00 -1.52 -5.36
N GLY A 12 6.83 -1.60 -6.67
CA GLY A 12 7.47 -2.62 -7.52
C GLY A 12 8.92 -2.37 -7.90
N GLY A 13 9.48 -1.17 -7.67
CA GLY A 13 10.93 -0.91 -7.67
C GLY A 13 11.66 -0.74 -9.01
N THR A 14 11.17 -1.27 -10.13
CA THR A 14 11.92 -1.17 -11.41
C THR A 14 11.69 0.14 -12.13
N TYR A 15 10.42 0.50 -12.35
CA TYR A 15 10.04 1.75 -13.01
C TYR A 15 9.56 2.82 -12.02
N THR A 16 9.42 2.43 -10.76
CA THR A 16 8.90 3.23 -9.65
C THR A 16 9.74 2.97 -8.41
N ILE A 17 9.40 3.62 -7.29
CA ILE A 17 10.07 3.36 -6.02
C ILE A 17 9.87 1.90 -5.57
N GLY A 18 10.86 1.37 -4.85
CA GLY A 18 10.81 0.03 -4.28
C GLY A 18 10.22 -0.03 -2.87
N PRO A 19 10.07 -1.23 -2.30
CA PRO A 19 9.38 -1.46 -1.02
C PRO A 19 9.95 -0.64 0.15
N ARG A 20 11.28 -0.56 0.28
CA ARG A 20 11.94 0.18 1.37
C ARG A 20 11.74 1.69 1.27
N ARG A 21 11.88 2.25 0.06
CA ARG A 21 11.64 3.68 -0.17
C ARG A 21 10.17 4.04 0.01
N ALA A 22 9.26 3.16 -0.40
CA ALA A 22 7.84 3.32 -0.12
C ALA A 22 7.55 3.31 1.38
N LYS A 23 8.19 2.44 2.18
CA LYS A 23 8.08 2.46 3.64
C LYS A 23 8.48 3.81 4.24
N GLU A 24 9.61 4.37 3.82
CA GLU A 24 10.07 5.68 4.31
C GLU A 24 9.02 6.78 4.07
N ILE A 25 8.38 6.77 2.89
CA ILE A 25 7.32 7.72 2.55
C ILE A 25 6.07 7.50 3.41
N VAL A 26 5.66 6.24 3.60
CA VAL A 26 4.53 5.90 4.49
C VAL A 26 4.79 6.38 5.92
N MET A 27 6.01 6.19 6.43
CA MET A 27 6.38 6.65 7.77
C MET A 27 6.46 8.18 7.88
N ALA A 28 6.88 8.88 6.82
CA ALA A 28 6.95 10.34 6.83
C ALA A 28 5.58 11.02 6.72
N LEU A 29 4.63 10.39 6.01
CA LEU A 29 3.28 10.92 5.79
C LEU A 29 2.27 10.47 6.86
N GLU A 30 2.57 9.39 7.58
CA GLU A 30 1.71 8.76 8.60
C GLU A 30 0.23 8.62 8.18
N PRO A 31 -0.07 8.03 7.00
CA PRO A 31 -1.44 7.95 6.51
C PRO A 31 -2.30 7.01 7.36
N ASP A 32 -3.61 7.25 7.38
CA ASP A 32 -4.55 6.33 8.03
C ASP A 32 -4.61 5.01 7.26
N ILE A 33 -4.68 5.08 5.93
CA ILE A 33 -4.73 3.93 5.03
C ILE A 33 -3.66 4.07 3.95
N THR A 34 -2.90 2.99 3.70
CA THR A 34 -2.01 2.86 2.55
C THR A 34 -2.46 1.70 1.67
N ILE A 35 -2.56 1.97 0.37
CA ILE A 35 -2.88 0.97 -0.66
C ILE A 35 -1.66 0.87 -1.59
N PRO A 36 -0.87 -0.21 -1.49
CA PRO A 36 0.23 -0.43 -2.41
C PRO A 36 -0.31 -0.75 -3.80
N MET A 37 0.42 -0.32 -4.82
CA MET A 37 0.11 -0.58 -6.22
C MET A 37 1.41 -0.86 -7.01
N HIS A 38 1.27 -1.11 -8.32
CA HIS A 38 2.40 -1.24 -9.24
C HIS A 38 3.48 -2.23 -8.74
N TYR A 39 3.06 -3.41 -8.32
CA TYR A 39 3.91 -4.53 -7.91
C TYR A 39 3.67 -5.73 -8.83
N TRP A 40 4.50 -6.77 -8.69
CA TRP A 40 4.39 -7.97 -9.53
C TRP A 40 3.10 -8.75 -9.26
N THR A 41 2.46 -9.19 -10.34
CA THR A 41 1.26 -10.03 -10.31
C THR A 41 1.40 -11.18 -11.30
N PRO A 42 0.63 -12.28 -11.13
CA PRO A 42 0.65 -13.39 -12.10
C PRO A 42 0.27 -12.99 -13.53
N TYR A 43 -0.42 -11.87 -13.70
CA TYR A 43 -0.96 -11.40 -14.98
C TYR A 43 0.01 -10.51 -15.78
N ILE A 44 1.12 -10.04 -15.18
CA ILE A 44 2.07 -9.13 -15.84
C ILE A 44 3.46 -9.75 -15.97
N LYS A 45 4.11 -9.48 -17.11
CA LYS A 45 5.49 -9.94 -17.40
C LYS A 45 6.55 -8.90 -17.10
N LEU A 46 6.22 -7.86 -16.34
CA LEU A 46 7.16 -6.81 -15.96
C LEU A 46 8.06 -7.31 -14.82
N PRO A 47 9.35 -6.94 -14.81
CA PRO A 47 10.29 -7.33 -13.76
C PRO A 47 10.06 -6.49 -12.51
N LEU A 48 8.88 -6.58 -11.89
CA LEU A 48 8.55 -5.91 -10.63
C LEU A 48 8.80 -6.84 -9.43
N ARG A 49 8.92 -6.27 -8.24
CA ARG A 49 8.99 -7.05 -6.99
C ARG A 49 7.61 -7.52 -6.53
N PRO A 50 7.51 -8.69 -5.87
CA PRO A 50 6.24 -9.16 -5.32
C PRO A 50 5.77 -8.27 -4.17
N ILE A 51 4.46 -8.25 -3.94
CA ILE A 51 3.85 -7.44 -2.87
C ILE A 51 4.35 -7.83 -1.47
N ASP A 52 4.73 -9.08 -1.27
CA ASP A 52 5.18 -9.60 0.04
C ASP A 52 6.46 -8.92 0.55
N GLU A 53 7.33 -8.42 -0.34
CA GLU A 53 8.50 -7.62 0.05
C GLU A 53 8.10 -6.29 0.71
N PHE A 54 6.95 -5.72 0.33
CA PHE A 54 6.42 -4.51 0.96
C PHE A 54 5.59 -4.84 2.19
N ALA A 55 4.70 -5.84 2.09
CA ALA A 55 3.83 -6.25 3.19
C ALA A 55 4.64 -6.64 4.44
N SER A 56 5.74 -7.38 4.28
CA SER A 56 6.61 -7.81 5.38
C SER A 56 7.31 -6.68 6.15
N LEU A 57 7.22 -5.43 5.67
CA LEU A 57 7.80 -4.26 6.33
C LEU A 57 6.89 -3.60 7.37
N PHE A 58 5.63 -4.06 7.50
CA PHE A 58 4.60 -3.48 8.35
C PHE A 58 3.89 -4.54 9.20
N ASP A 59 3.43 -4.13 10.38
CA ASP A 59 2.71 -5.03 11.30
C ASP A 59 1.20 -5.10 11.01
N ARG A 60 0.64 -4.05 10.39
CA ARG A 60 -0.82 -3.88 10.18
C ARG A 60 -1.20 -4.03 8.72
N VAL A 61 -1.10 -5.25 8.21
CA VAL A 61 -1.46 -5.58 6.82
C VAL A 61 -2.76 -6.36 6.79
N LYS A 62 -3.69 -5.97 5.91
CA LYS A 62 -4.92 -6.71 5.62
C LYS A 62 -5.01 -7.02 4.14
N TYR A 63 -5.24 -8.29 3.85
CA TYR A 63 -5.59 -8.76 2.51
C TYR A 63 -7.11 -8.78 2.36
N LEU A 64 -7.61 -8.21 1.28
CA LEU A 64 -9.02 -8.00 1.02
C LEU A 64 -9.47 -8.84 -0.18
N LYS A 65 -10.41 -9.75 0.05
CA LYS A 65 -11.09 -10.56 -0.97
C LYS A 65 -12.27 -9.83 -1.61
N LYS A 66 -12.01 -8.63 -2.12
CA LYS A 66 -12.98 -7.76 -2.78
C LYS A 66 -12.24 -6.79 -3.68
N ASP A 67 -12.90 -6.30 -4.71
CA ASP A 67 -12.37 -5.34 -5.68
C ASP A 67 -12.57 -3.88 -5.24
N THR A 68 -13.51 -3.64 -4.33
CA THR A 68 -13.97 -2.29 -3.97
C THR A 68 -13.99 -2.09 -2.46
N ILE A 69 -13.62 -0.89 -2.01
CA ILE A 69 -13.83 -0.42 -0.64
C ILE A 69 -14.50 0.95 -0.64
N ASN A 70 -15.33 1.19 0.37
CA ASN A 70 -15.89 2.51 0.66
C ASN A 70 -15.21 3.05 1.92
N ILE A 71 -14.66 4.26 1.83
CA ILE A 71 -13.97 4.93 2.93
C ILE A 71 -14.78 6.16 3.32
N GLU A 72 -15.24 6.19 4.56
CA GLU A 72 -15.97 7.31 5.15
C GLU A 72 -15.09 7.96 6.23
N LYS A 73 -15.11 9.29 6.31
CA LYS A 73 -14.15 10.06 7.13
C LYS A 73 -14.25 9.74 8.63
N ASP A 74 -15.44 9.44 9.12
CA ASP A 74 -15.74 9.02 10.49
C ASP A 74 -15.14 7.63 10.85
N ARG A 75 -14.80 6.82 9.85
CA ARG A 75 -14.27 5.46 10.02
C ARG A 75 -12.74 5.36 9.95
N LEU A 76 -12.03 6.45 9.69
CA LEU A 76 -10.57 6.52 9.54
C LEU A 76 -9.77 6.40 10.87
N SER A 77 -10.38 5.92 11.95
CA SER A 77 -9.79 5.92 13.29
C SER A 77 -8.62 4.95 13.51
N LYS A 78 -8.28 4.10 12.52
CA LYS A 78 -7.18 3.14 12.59
C LYS A 78 -5.99 3.64 11.76
N LYS A 79 -5.05 4.32 12.42
CA LYS A 79 -3.81 4.81 11.77
C LYS A 79 -2.93 3.68 11.26
N GLY A 80 -2.38 3.85 10.06
CA GLY A 80 -1.33 3.03 9.48
C GLY A 80 -1.76 1.65 9.00
N GLU A 81 -3.00 1.46 8.54
CA GLU A 81 -3.40 0.19 7.92
C GLU A 81 -2.89 0.08 6.48
N ILE A 82 -2.26 -1.05 6.14
CA ILE A 82 -1.93 -1.41 4.77
C ILE A 82 -3.05 -2.31 4.23
N LEU A 83 -3.73 -1.89 3.17
CA LEU A 83 -4.79 -2.66 2.53
C LEU A 83 -4.31 -3.18 1.18
N ILE A 84 -4.21 -4.51 1.06
CA ILE A 84 -3.82 -5.20 -0.18
C ILE A 84 -5.07 -5.87 -0.76
N PHE A 85 -5.34 -5.61 -2.03
CA PHE A 85 -6.42 -6.26 -2.76
C PHE A 85 -5.90 -7.57 -3.33
N GLU A 86 -6.56 -8.68 -2.99
CA GLU A 86 -6.24 -9.98 -3.59
C GLU A 86 -6.64 -9.99 -5.08
N LEU A 87 -5.91 -10.77 -5.86
CA LEU A 87 -6.02 -10.88 -7.32
C LEU A 87 -6.70 -12.17 -7.77
#